data_AF-Q47IR7-F1
#
_entry.id   AF-Q47IR7-F1
#
_cell.length_a   1.000
_cell.length_b   1.000
_cell.length_c   1.000
_cell.angle_alpha   90.00
_cell.angle_beta   90.00
_cell.angle_gamma   90.00
#
_symmetry.space_group_name_H-M   'P 1'
#
loop_
_entity.id
_entity.type
_entity.pdbx_description
1 polymer ?
#
loop_
_entity_poly.entity_id
_entity_poly.type
_entity_poly.pdbx_seq_one_letter_code
_entity_poly.pdbx_strand_id
1 'polypeptide(L)'
;MRLRHLLLPLLAVPLLSACVNDGATYEIDNSREHVLSLIREQPYFWDSKVNLYLVVSRMPACMRRHNMGTGTDKTKVEVYQVPSGAFIIKVGKRMFATETQTCESFAKMDSEPVEGMGQMIGTFLVKNGELVFVKEEKDTSAADE
;
A
#
# COMPACT_ATOMS: atom_id res chain seq x y z
N MET A 1 -3.12 32.39 37.84
CA MET A 1 -2.63 32.79 36.50
C MET A 1 -1.87 31.69 35.75
N ARG A 2 -1.17 30.74 36.39
CA ARG A 2 -0.40 29.68 35.69
C ARG A 2 -1.22 28.65 34.88
N LEU A 3 -2.47 28.37 35.27
CA LEU A 3 -3.32 27.37 34.60
C LEU A 3 -3.77 27.81 33.18
N ARG A 4 -3.89 29.11 32.94
CA ARG A 4 -4.31 29.68 31.64
C ARG A 4 -3.22 29.59 30.58
N HIS A 5 -1.95 29.54 31.00
CA HIS A 5 -0.81 29.34 30.11
C HIS A 5 -0.58 27.87 29.74
N LEU A 6 -1.16 26.93 30.49
CA LEU A 6 -1.13 25.49 30.19
C LEU A 6 -2.27 25.04 29.27
N LEU A 7 -3.39 25.78 29.23
CA LEU A 7 -4.54 25.46 28.38
C LEU A 7 -4.25 25.63 26.89
N LEU A 8 -3.44 26.62 26.51
CA LEU A 8 -3.10 26.88 25.11
C LEU A 8 -2.24 25.77 24.47
N PRO A 9 -1.15 25.27 25.10
CA PRO A 9 -0.42 24.12 24.57
C PRO A 9 -1.24 22.82 24.64
N LEU A 10 -2.10 22.66 25.65
CA LEU A 10 -2.97 21.49 25.76
C LEU A 10 -3.99 21.40 24.61
N LEU A 11 -4.48 22.55 24.14
CA LEU A 11 -5.36 22.61 22.97
C LEU A 11 -4.64 22.32 21.64
N ALA A 12 -3.31 22.47 21.60
CA ALA A 12 -2.49 22.22 20.41
C ALA A 12 -2.10 20.74 20.25
N VAL A 13 -2.14 19.94 21.33
CA VAL A 13 -1.84 18.49 21.30
C VAL A 13 -2.64 17.70 20.25
N PRO A 14 -3.97 17.84 20.11
CA PRO A 14 -4.74 17.04 19.15
C PRO A 14 -4.41 17.36 17.68
N LEU A 15 -3.80 18.52 17.39
CA LEU A 15 -3.39 18.88 16.03
C LEU A 15 -2.14 18.11 15.58
N LEU A 16 -1.32 17.60 16.52
CA LEU A 16 -0.13 16.81 16.19
C LEU A 16 -0.46 15.34 15.86
N SER A 17 -1.55 14.80 16.39
CA SER A 17 -1.95 13.41 16.16
C SER A 17 -2.84 13.21 14.93
N ALA A 18 -3.15 14.27 14.18
CA ALA A 18 -4.14 14.24 13.12
C ALA A 18 -3.55 14.01 11.71
N CYS A 19 -2.22 13.89 11.60
CA CYS A 19 -1.55 13.56 10.35
C CYS A 19 -1.49 12.04 10.16
N VAL A 20 -2.19 11.52 9.16
CA VAL A 20 -2.09 10.11 8.76
C VAL A 20 -0.93 9.97 7.78
N ASN A 21 0.16 9.37 8.24
CA ASN A 21 1.28 8.89 7.42
C ASN A 21 1.60 7.46 7.88
N ASP A 22 0.90 6.48 7.30
CA ASP A 22 1.06 5.09 7.64
C ASP A 22 1.50 4.26 6.44
N GLY A 23 2.12 3.11 6.73
CA GLY A 23 2.65 2.24 5.70
C GLY A 23 2.63 0.78 6.12
N ALA A 24 2.36 -0.09 5.16
CA ALA A 24 2.36 -1.54 5.35
C ALA A 24 3.24 -2.18 4.28
N THR A 25 3.86 -3.30 4.61
CA THR A 25 4.83 -3.96 3.74
C THR A 25 4.45 -5.41 3.52
N TYR A 26 4.48 -5.84 2.26
CA TYR A 26 4.49 -7.23 1.86
C TYR A 26 5.92 -7.65 1.55
N GLU A 27 6.42 -8.63 2.28
CA GLU A 27 7.74 -9.24 2.06
C GLU A 27 7.63 -10.36 1.02
N ILE A 28 8.38 -10.22 -0.07
CA ILE A 28 8.50 -11.22 -1.13
C ILE A 28 9.60 -12.20 -0.71
N ASP A 29 9.38 -13.49 -0.94
CA ASP A 29 10.33 -14.58 -0.62
C ASP A 29 10.78 -14.64 0.86
N ASN A 30 10.01 -14.04 1.78
CA ASN A 30 10.36 -13.86 3.20
C ASN A 30 11.72 -13.15 3.40
N SER A 31 12.11 -12.30 2.45
CA SER A 31 13.29 -11.45 2.55
C SER A 31 12.88 -10.02 2.85
N ARG A 32 13.63 -9.37 3.75
CA ARG A 32 13.45 -7.94 4.07
C ARG A 32 13.97 -7.01 2.99
N GLU A 33 14.74 -7.56 2.05
CA GLU A 33 15.35 -6.81 0.97
C GLU A 33 14.41 -6.72 -0.25
N HIS A 34 13.51 -7.69 -0.42
CA HIS A 34 12.62 -7.78 -1.57
C HIS A 34 11.18 -7.58 -1.10
N VAL A 35 10.68 -6.34 -1.24
CA VAL A 35 9.42 -5.94 -0.61
C VAL A 35 8.57 -5.02 -1.49
N LEU A 36 7.26 -5.09 -1.29
CA LEU A 36 6.29 -4.12 -1.78
C LEU A 36 5.68 -3.41 -0.59
N SER A 37 5.90 -2.11 -0.46
CA SER A 37 5.31 -1.31 0.62
C SER A 37 4.29 -0.33 0.09
N LEU A 38 3.12 -0.29 0.72
CA LEU A 38 2.12 0.73 0.48
C LEU A 38 2.26 1.82 1.55
N ILE A 39 2.40 3.06 1.13
CA ILE A 39 2.41 4.25 2.00
C ILE A 39 1.18 5.09 1.68
N ARG A 40 0.50 5.58 2.71
CA ARG A 40 -0.61 6.52 2.57
C ARG A 40 -0.27 7.80 3.31
N GLU A 41 -0.38 8.91 2.59
CA GLU A 41 -0.13 10.23 3.13
C GLU A 41 -1.41 11.06 3.03
N GLN A 42 -1.99 11.43 4.16
CA GLN A 42 -3.14 12.34 4.22
C GLN A 42 -2.62 13.79 4.30
N PRO A 43 -2.86 14.63 3.28
CA PRO A 43 -2.34 15.99 3.26
C PRO A 43 -3.03 16.92 4.27
N TYR A 44 -4.29 16.65 4.61
CA TYR A 44 -5.09 17.48 5.51
C TYR A 44 -5.91 16.62 6.46
N PHE A 45 -5.85 16.90 7.76
CA PHE A 45 -6.57 16.11 8.77
C PHE A 45 -8.10 16.14 8.64
N TRP A 46 -8.64 17.17 7.98
CA TRP A 46 -10.07 17.36 7.76
C TRP A 46 -10.57 16.76 6.43
N ASP A 47 -9.68 16.25 5.57
CA ASP A 47 -10.05 15.62 4.31
C ASP A 47 -9.85 14.09 4.42
N SER A 48 -10.81 13.31 3.95
CA SER A 48 -10.71 11.85 3.91
C SER A 48 -9.87 11.32 2.75
N LYS A 49 -9.36 12.21 1.89
CA LYS A 49 -8.48 11.86 0.78
C LYS A 49 -7.07 11.56 1.28
N VAL A 50 -6.53 10.44 0.83
CA VAL A 50 -5.14 10.03 1.08
C VAL A 50 -4.40 9.87 -0.25
N ASN A 51 -3.16 10.30 -0.30
CA ASN A 51 -2.27 10.01 -1.43
C ASN A 51 -1.68 8.62 -1.23
N LEU A 52 -1.81 7.77 -2.25
CA LEU A 52 -1.30 6.40 -2.22
C LEU A 52 0.03 6.34 -2.97
N TYR A 53 1.04 5.81 -2.30
CA TYR A 53 2.36 5.58 -2.88
C TYR A 53 2.75 4.13 -2.71
N LEU A 54 3.19 3.51 -3.80
CA LEU A 54 3.77 2.18 -3.76
C LEU A 54 5.29 2.29 -3.79
N VAL A 55 5.96 1.75 -2.79
CA VAL A 55 7.41 1.59 -2.79
C VAL A 55 7.72 0.18 -3.20
N VAL A 56 8.39 0.05 -4.34
CA VAL A 56 8.90 -1.22 -4.84
C VAL A 56 10.37 -1.29 -4.50
N SER A 57 10.79 -2.35 -3.83
CA SER A 57 12.17 -2.48 -3.36
C SER A 57 12.69 -3.89 -3.55
N ARG A 58 13.92 -3.96 -4.06
CA ARG A 58 14.77 -5.13 -4.10
C ARG A 58 16.19 -4.70 -3.78
N MET A 59 16.43 -4.42 -2.51
CA MET A 59 17.73 -3.97 -2.01
C MET A 59 18.80 -5.05 -2.23
N PRO A 60 20.07 -4.64 -2.50
CA PRO A 60 20.53 -3.28 -2.78
C PRO A 60 20.33 -2.85 -4.25
N ALA A 61 19.73 -3.69 -5.09
CA ALA A 61 19.65 -3.48 -6.54
C ALA A 61 18.77 -2.28 -6.92
N CYS A 62 17.58 -2.15 -6.33
CA CYS A 62 16.68 -1.03 -6.62
C CYS A 62 15.71 -0.72 -5.47
N MET A 63 15.32 0.55 -5.37
CA MET A 63 14.21 0.99 -4.53
C MET A 63 13.59 2.24 -5.15
N ARG A 64 12.29 2.22 -5.42
CA ARG A 64 11.60 3.36 -6.02
C ARG A 64 10.19 3.55 -5.47
N ARG A 65 9.86 4.80 -5.20
CA ARG A 65 8.52 5.23 -4.75
C ARG A 65 7.73 5.72 -5.96
N HIS A 66 6.58 5.12 -6.17
CA HIS A 66 5.65 5.40 -7.27
C HIS A 66 4.36 6.00 -6.75
N ASN A 67 3.84 7.01 -7.45
CA ASN A 67 2.58 7.65 -7.10
C ASN A 67 1.41 6.92 -7.79
N MET A 68 0.44 6.44 -7.01
CA MET A 68 -0.75 5.75 -7.52
C MET A 68 -1.99 6.66 -7.59
N GLY A 69 -1.82 7.92 -7.19
CA GLY A 69 -2.85 8.93 -7.08
C GLY A 69 -3.57 8.90 -5.74
N THR A 70 -4.75 9.52 -5.70
CA THR A 70 -5.53 9.66 -4.48
C THR A 70 -6.45 8.45 -4.25
N GLY A 71 -6.68 8.13 -2.98
CA GLY A 71 -7.67 7.18 -2.49
C GLY A 71 -8.37 7.72 -1.26
N THR A 72 -9.02 6.83 -0.53
CA THR A 72 -9.69 7.08 0.75
C THR A 72 -9.21 6.09 1.80
N ASP A 73 -9.58 6.31 3.06
CA ASP A 73 -9.40 5.38 4.18
C ASP A 73 -9.90 3.95 3.89
N LYS A 74 -10.96 3.81 3.10
CA LYS A 74 -11.58 2.53 2.70
C LYS A 74 -11.00 1.92 1.42
N THR A 75 -10.03 2.58 0.79
CA THR A 75 -9.47 2.09 -0.47
C THR A 75 -8.63 0.85 -0.20
N LYS A 76 -9.04 -0.26 -0.80
CA LYS A 76 -8.28 -1.51 -0.82
C LYS A 76 -7.29 -1.48 -1.99
N VAL A 77 -6.08 -1.97 -1.73
CA VAL A 77 -5.06 -2.15 -2.76
C VAL A 77 -4.75 -3.64 -2.86
N GLU A 78 -5.19 -4.25 -3.94
CA GLU A 78 -5.02 -5.67 -4.22
C GLU A 78 -3.70 -5.89 -4.96
N VAL A 79 -2.95 -6.90 -4.54
CA VAL A 79 -1.68 -7.29 -5.14
C VAL A 79 -1.84 -8.64 -5.81
N TYR A 80 -1.53 -8.68 -7.10
CA TYR A 80 -1.50 -9.88 -7.89
C TYR A 80 -0.09 -10.11 -8.43
N GLN A 81 0.28 -11.38 -8.62
CA GLN A 81 1.55 -11.79 -9.20
C GLN A 81 1.29 -12.58 -10.48
N VAL A 82 1.86 -12.11 -11.59
CA VAL A 82 1.79 -12.82 -12.87
C VAL A 82 2.92 -13.86 -12.97
N PRO A 83 2.77 -14.91 -13.78
CA PRO A 83 3.78 -15.98 -13.91
C PRO A 83 5.16 -15.50 -14.36
N SER A 84 5.24 -14.36 -15.06
CA SER A 84 6.50 -13.73 -15.45
C SER A 84 7.28 -13.11 -14.28
N GLY A 85 6.69 -13.06 -13.08
CA GLY A 85 7.28 -12.45 -11.89
C GLY A 85 7.02 -10.96 -11.74
N ALA A 86 6.27 -10.34 -12.66
CA ALA A 86 5.75 -8.99 -12.47
C ALA A 86 4.55 -8.99 -11.51
N PHE A 87 4.23 -7.81 -10.99
CA PHE A 87 3.14 -7.59 -10.06
C PHE A 87 2.10 -6.65 -10.69
N ILE A 88 0.83 -6.94 -10.46
CA ILE A 88 -0.28 -6.06 -10.81
C ILE A 88 -0.89 -5.53 -9.52
N ILE A 89 -0.99 -4.21 -9.44
CA ILE A 89 -1.46 -3.48 -8.29
C ILE A 89 -2.78 -2.84 -8.66
N LYS A 90 -3.87 -3.32 -8.07
CA LYS A 90 -5.22 -2.85 -8.35
C LYS A 90 -5.73 -1.98 -7.22
N VAL A 91 -6.10 -0.74 -7.57
CA VAL A 91 -6.61 0.29 -6.65
C VAL A 91 -7.99 0.71 -7.13
N GLY A 92 -9.01 0.00 -6.65
CA GLY A 92 -10.40 0.18 -7.12
C GLY A 92 -10.52 -0.11 -8.61
N LYS A 93 -10.70 0.92 -9.44
CA LYS A 93 -10.82 0.82 -10.90
C LYS A 93 -9.50 1.03 -11.65
N ARG A 94 -8.43 1.44 -10.96
CA ARG A 94 -7.12 1.67 -11.58
C ARG A 94 -6.26 0.43 -11.38
N MET A 95 -5.48 0.09 -12.39
CA MET A 95 -4.50 -0.99 -12.32
C MET A 95 -3.14 -0.45 -12.71
N PHE A 96 -2.10 -0.99 -12.09
CA PHE A 96 -0.73 -0.63 -12.37
C PHE A 96 0.09 -1.91 -12.49
N ALA A 97 0.88 -2.03 -13.55
CA ALA A 97 1.88 -3.07 -13.68
C ALA A 97 3.20 -2.57 -13.09
N THR A 98 3.84 -3.41 -12.29
CA THR A 98 5.17 -3.14 -11.77
C THR A 98 6.04 -4.38 -11.69
N GLU A 99 7.34 -4.17 -11.56
CA GLU A 99 8.34 -5.21 -11.47
C GLU A 99 9.37 -4.84 -10.40
N THR A 100 10.10 -5.84 -9.91
CA THR A 100 11.03 -5.69 -8.78
C THR A 100 12.50 -5.88 -9.16
N GLN A 101 12.81 -6.12 -10.43
CA GLN A 101 14.15 -6.26 -10.97
C GLN A 101 14.87 -4.91 -11.12
N THR A 102 14.19 -3.90 -11.70
CA THR A 102 14.72 -2.53 -11.83
C THR A 102 13.95 -1.51 -10.99
N CYS A 103 12.76 -1.87 -10.49
CA CYS A 103 11.86 -1.00 -9.73
C CYS A 103 11.41 0.26 -10.52
N GLU A 104 11.71 0.35 -11.82
CA GLU A 104 11.42 1.54 -12.64
C GLU A 104 10.13 1.39 -13.40
N SER A 105 9.78 0.16 -13.81
CA SER A 105 8.57 -0.04 -14.60
C SER A 105 7.37 0.05 -13.68
N PHE A 106 6.68 1.19 -13.72
CA PHE A 106 5.41 1.41 -13.06
C PHE A 106 4.45 2.08 -14.05
N ALA A 107 3.64 1.27 -14.72
CA ALA A 107 2.77 1.71 -15.78
C ALA A 107 1.31 1.53 -15.40
N LYS A 108 0.51 2.59 -15.59
CA LYS A 108 -0.95 2.49 -15.44
C LYS A 108 -1.52 1.67 -16.60
N MET A 109 -2.39 0.74 -16.28
CA MET A 109 -3.12 -0.10 -17.23
C MET A 109 -4.57 0.35 -17.31
N ASP A 110 -5.09 0.42 -18.55
CA ASP A 110 -6.48 0.77 -18.80
C ASP A 110 -7.42 -0.45 -18.80
N SER A 111 -6.87 -1.65 -18.96
CA SER A 111 -7.61 -2.93 -18.96
C SER A 111 -6.78 -4.05 -18.34
N GLU A 112 -7.44 -5.15 -17.99
CA GLU A 112 -6.78 -6.35 -17.46
C GLU A 112 -5.85 -6.93 -18.55
N PRO A 113 -4.65 -7.43 -18.20
CA PRO A 113 -3.76 -8.02 -19.17
C PRO A 113 -4.43 -9.24 -19.85
N VAL A 114 -4.16 -9.42 -21.14
CA VAL A 114 -4.71 -10.54 -21.93
C VAL A 114 -4.29 -11.91 -21.36
N GLU A 115 -3.13 -11.95 -20.71
CA GLU A 115 -2.59 -13.14 -20.02
C GLU A 115 -3.27 -13.42 -18.68
N GLY A 116 -4.19 -12.56 -18.24
CA GLY A 116 -4.87 -12.64 -16.95
C GLY A 116 -4.12 -11.91 -15.82
N MET A 117 -4.82 -11.62 -14.73
CA MET A 117 -4.28 -10.90 -13.56
C MET A 117 -3.24 -11.72 -12.76
N GLY A 118 -3.14 -13.03 -13.02
CA GLY A 118 -2.26 -13.92 -12.26
C GLY A 118 -2.84 -14.32 -10.91
N GLN A 119 -1.97 -14.75 -9.99
CA GLN A 119 -2.34 -15.19 -8.65
C GLN A 119 -2.58 -13.99 -7.73
N MET A 120 -3.70 -13.98 -7.01
CA MET A 120 -3.92 -13.00 -5.92
C MET A 120 -2.99 -13.35 -4.75
N ILE A 121 -2.18 -12.38 -4.34
CA ILE A 121 -1.22 -12.53 -3.23
C ILE A 121 -1.79 -12.02 -1.93
N GLY A 122 -2.58 -10.95 -2.00
CA GLY A 122 -3.20 -10.35 -0.84
C GLY A 122 -3.65 -8.94 -1.09
N THR A 123 -4.09 -8.29 -0.01
CA THR A 123 -4.69 -6.97 -0.06
C THR A 123 -4.15 -6.09 1.07
N PHE A 124 -3.73 -4.87 0.72
CA PHE A 124 -3.56 -3.82 1.71
C PHE A 124 -4.91 -3.20 2.03
N LEU A 125 -5.25 -3.20 3.31
CA LEU A 125 -6.50 -2.65 3.82
C LEU A 125 -6.29 -2.06 5.22
N VAL A 126 -7.15 -1.13 5.60
CA VAL A 126 -7.16 -0.63 6.97
C VAL A 126 -7.94 -1.61 7.84
N LYS A 127 -7.30 -2.12 8.89
CA LYS A 127 -7.95 -2.92 9.93
C LYS A 127 -7.74 -2.21 11.27
N ASN A 128 -8.83 -1.94 11.98
CA ASN A 128 -8.79 -1.25 13.27
C ASN A 128 -8.07 0.11 13.25
N GLY A 129 -8.10 0.83 12.13
CA GLY A 129 -7.44 2.13 11.97
C GLY A 129 -5.97 2.07 11.54
N GLU A 130 -5.39 0.88 11.40
CA GLU A 130 -4.02 0.68 10.95
C GLU A 130 -3.99 0.03 9.56
N LEU A 131 -3.12 0.53 8.67
CA LEU A 131 -2.88 -0.11 7.37
C LEU A 131 -2.13 -1.43 7.57
N VAL A 132 -2.71 -2.52 7.07
CA VAL A 132 -2.12 -3.86 7.16
C VAL A 132 -2.15 -4.56 5.81
N PHE A 133 -1.18 -5.44 5.58
CA PHE A 133 -1.21 -6.37 4.45
C PHE A 133 -1.81 -7.70 4.89
N VAL A 134 -2.92 -8.10 4.28
CA VAL A 134 -3.54 -9.40 4.51
C VAL A 134 -3.18 -10.29 3.32
N LYS A 135 -2.36 -11.31 3.56
CA LYS A 135 -2.07 -12.35 2.57
C LYS A 135 -3.36 -13.09 2.24
N GLU A 136 -3.56 -13.40 0.97
CA GLU A 136 -4.62 -14.32 0.57
C GLU A 136 -4.27 -15.69 1.16
N GLU A 137 -5.14 -16.23 2.01
CA GLU A 137 -5.00 -17.61 2.46
C GLU A 137 -5.15 -18.48 1.21
N LYS A 138 -4.07 -19.14 0.79
CA LYS A 138 -4.17 -20.24 -0.17
C LYS A 138 -5.12 -21.24 0.46
N ASP A 139 -6.34 -21.33 -0.06
CA ASP A 139 -7.20 -22.49 0.13
C ASP A 139 -6.38 -23.71 -0.28
N THR A 140 -5.77 -24.34 0.71
CA THR A 140 -5.22 -25.68 0.61
C THR A 140 -6.43 -26.60 0.69
N SER A 141 -7.24 -26.61 -0.37
CA SER A 141 -8.37 -27.53 -0.52
C SER A 141 -8.49 -28.12 -1.93
N ALA A 142 -7.49 -27.90 -2.80
CA ALA A 142 -7.44 -28.50 -4.13
C ALA A 142 -6.24 -29.46 -4.31
N ALA A 143 -5.93 -30.24 -3.26
CA ALA A 143 -5.01 -31.37 -3.35
C ALA A 143 -5.45 -32.45 -2.38
N ASP A 144 -6.57 -33.11 -2.68
CA ASP A 144 -6.91 -34.48 -2.27
C ASP A 144 -8.15 -34.93 -3.06
N GLU A 145 -7.95 -35.36 -4.31
CA GLU A 145 -8.75 -36.40 -4.97
C GLU A 145 -7.84 -37.27 -5.86
#